data_AF-A0A1H3R7X8-F1
#
_entry.id   AF-A0A1H3R7X8-F1
#
_cell.length_a   1.000
_cell.length_b   1.000
_cell.length_c   1.000
_cell.angle_alpha   90.00
_cell.angle_beta   90.00
_cell.angle_gamma   90.00
#
_symmetry.space_group_name_H-M   'P 1'
#
loop_
_entity.id
_entity.type
_entity.pdbx_description
1 polymer ?
#
loop_
_entity_poly.entity_id
_entity_poly.type
_entity_poly.pdbx_seq_one_letter_code
_entity_poly.pdbx_strand_id
1 'polypeptide(L)' 'HEPVYREFYLKKYREVPKHQHKRALVLTARKLVRMVDVLLRNRQLYAPERSV' A
#
# COMPACT_ATOMS: atom_id res chain seq x y z
N HIS A 1 -3.43 -8.94 -8.46
CA HIS A 1 -2.62 -7.71 -8.61
C HIS A 1 -3.55 -6.55 -8.28
N GLU A 2 -3.30 -5.79 -7.22
CA GLU A 2 -4.21 -4.75 -6.74
C GLU A 2 -3.72 -3.37 -7.27
N PRO A 3 -4.50 -2.66 -8.10
CA PRO A 3 -4.06 -1.43 -8.77
C PRO A 3 -3.70 -0.30 -7.78
N VAL A 4 -4.32 -0.26 -6.60
CA VAL A 4 -4.12 0.81 -5.61
C VAL A 4 -2.68 0.84 -5.08
N TYR A 5 -2.06 -0.32 -4.90
CA TYR A 5 -0.66 -0.38 -4.45
C TYR A 5 0.31 0.01 -5.56
N ARG A 6 0.00 -0.30 -6.83
CA ARG A 6 0.82 0.08 -7.98
C ARG A 6 0.82 1.59 -8.18
N GLU A 7 -0.35 2.23 -8.13
CA GLU A 7 -0.46 3.68 -8.21
C GLU A 7 0.26 4.37 -7.05
N PHE A 8 0.09 3.84 -5.84
CA PHE A 8 0.79 4.36 -4.66
C PHE A 8 2.31 4.24 -4.80
N TYR A 9 2.82 3.11 -5.29
CA TYR A 9 4.23 2.92 -5.56
C TYR A 9 4.75 3.96 -6.56
N LEU A 10 4.07 4.13 -7.70
CA LEU A 10 4.49 5.08 -8.74
C LEU A 10 4.48 6.52 -8.24
N LYS A 11 3.50 6.89 -7.42
CA LYS A 11 3.46 8.18 -6.74
C LYS A 11 4.68 8.36 -5.82
N LYS A 12 4.95 7.40 -4.94
CA LYS A 12 6.08 7.46 -3.99
C LYS A 12 7.45 7.41 -4.66
N TYR A 13 7.53 6.75 -5.80
CA TYR A 13 8.72 6.69 -6.63
C TYR A 13 9.08 8.08 -7.20
N ARG A 14 8.10 8.81 -7.73
CA ARG A 14 8.31 10.15 -8.32
C ARG A 14 8.53 11.26 -7.28
N GLU A 15 8.15 11.04 -6.02
CA GLU A 15 8.26 12.04 -4.95
C GLU A 15 9.71 12.35 -4.52
N VAL A 16 10.66 11.43 -4.71
CA VAL A 16 12.03 11.60 -4.19
C VAL A 16 13.08 11.18 -5.23
N PRO A 17 14.13 12.00 -5.45
CA PRO A 17 15.17 11.68 -6.44
C PRO A 17 16.19 10.63 -5.94
N LYS A 18 16.45 10.53 -4.63
CA LYS A 18 17.45 9.61 -4.05
C LYS A 18 16.80 8.39 -3.39
N HIS A 19 17.30 7.19 -3.72
CA HIS A 19 16.76 5.91 -3.20
C HIS A 19 15.26 5.70 -3.48
N GLN A 20 14.75 6.26 -4.57
CA GLN A 20 13.34 6.21 -4.98
C GLN A 20 12.72 4.80 -4.91
N HIS A 21 13.39 3.79 -5.47
CA HIS A 21 12.88 2.41 -5.47
C HIS A 21 12.75 1.83 -4.06
N LYS A 22 13.82 1.91 -3.25
CA LYS A 22 13.82 1.36 -1.89
C LYS A 22 12.74 2.05 -1.04
N ARG A 23 12.65 3.38 -1.11
CA ARG A 23 11.66 4.15 -0.36
C ARG A 23 10.24 3.85 -0.80
N ALA A 24 9.97 3.82 -2.10
CA ALA A 24 8.65 3.51 -2.64
C ALA A 24 8.20 2.09 -2.28
N LEU A 25 9.09 1.09 -2.36
CA LEU A 25 8.80 -0.29 -1.94
C LEU A 25 8.46 -0.36 -0.46
N VAL A 26 9.29 0.22 0.41
CA VAL A 26 9.08 0.18 1.87
C VAL A 26 7.76 0.86 2.25
N LEU A 27 7.44 2.01 1.67
CA LEU A 27 6.19 2.71 1.95
C LEU A 27 4.96 1.92 1.45
N THR A 28 5.06 1.28 0.30
CA THR A 28 4.00 0.44 -0.26
C THR A 28 3.77 -0.80 0.61
N ALA A 29 4.84 -1.47 1.03
CA ALA A 29 4.78 -2.59 1.96
C ALA A 29 4.19 -2.17 3.31
N ARG A 30 4.60 -1.03 3.87
CA ARG A 30 4.05 -0.49 5.12
C ARG A 30 2.55 -0.20 5.01
N LYS A 31 2.08 0.30 3.87
CA LYS A 31 0.65 0.52 3.60
C LYS A 31 -0.13 -0.80 3.64
N LEU A 32 0.40 -1.86 3.03
CA LEU A 32 -0.20 -3.20 3.05
C LEU A 32 -0.21 -3.79 4.47
N VAL A 33 0.95 -3.80 5.15
CA VAL A 33 1.07 -4.37 6.50
C VAL A 33 0.14 -3.68 7.48
N ARG A 34 0.01 -2.35 7.41
CA ARG A 34 -0.93 -1.59 8.25
C ARG A 34 -2.38 -2.04 8.03
N MET A 35 -2.79 -2.27 6.78
CA MET A 35 -4.14 -2.77 6.49
C MET A 35 -4.36 -4.14 7.11
N VAL A 36 -3.41 -5.06 6.93
CA VAL A 36 -3.48 -6.41 7.51
C VAL A 36 -3.55 -6.35 9.05
N ASP A 37 -2.71 -5.53 9.68
CA ASP A 37 -2.72 -5.35 11.15
C ASP A 37 -4.08 -4.84 11.66
N VAL A 38 -4.69 -3.85 10.98
CA VAL A 38 -6.02 -3.34 11.34
C VAL A 38 -7.09 -4.41 11.18
N LEU A 39 -7.09 -5.17 10.09
CA LEU A 39 -8.05 -6.25 9.86
C LEU A 39 -7.96 -7.33 10.93
N LEU A 40 -6.74 -7.73 11.29
CA LEU A 40 -6.50 -8.72 12.35
C LEU A 40 -6.97 -8.20 13.71
N ARG A 41 -6.66 -6.96 14.07
CA ARG A 41 -7.12 -6.33 15.33
C ARG A 41 -8.64 -6.26 15.42
N ASN A 42 -9.30 -6.00 14.30
CA ASN A 42 -10.75 -5.87 14.26
C ASN A 42 -11.48 -7.22 14.06
N ARG A 43 -10.75 -8.32 13.86
CA ARG A 43 -11.32 -9.63 13.46
C ARG A 43 -12.20 -9.54 12.21
N GLN A 44 -11.81 -8.68 11.28
CA GLN A 44 -12.55 -8.40 10.05
C GLN A 44 -11.89 -9.10 8.85
N LEU A 45 -12.72 -9.65 7.97
CA LEU A 45 -12.25 -10.14 6.68
C LEU A 45 -11.96 -8.95 5.77
N TYR A 46 -10.96 -9.10 4.90
CA TYR A 46 -10.68 -8.10 3.87
C TYR A 46 -11.88 -8.03 2.91
N ALA A 47 -12.58 -6.89 2.93
CA ALA A 47 -13.61 -6.55 1.97
C ALA A 47 -13.12 -5.32 1.20
N PRO A 48 -12.61 -5.47 -0.03
CA PRO A 48 -12.38 -4.31 -0.87
C PRO A 48 -13.75 -3.65 -1.08
N GLU A 49 -13.86 -2.34 -0.83
CA GLU A 49 -15.04 -1.60 -1.27
C GLU A 49 -15.19 -1.90 -2.76
N ARG A 50 -16.30 -2.52 -3.15
CA ARG A 50 -16.64 -2.64 -4.57
C ARG A 50 -16.57 -1.22 -5.11
N SER A 51 -15.66 -0.99 -6.05
CA SER A 51 -15.70 0.17 -6.91
C SER A 51 -17.07 0.18 -7.58
N VAL A 52 -18.00 0.95 -6.99
CA VAL A 52 -19.29 1.30 -7.60
C VAL A 52 -19.05 2.23 -8.78
#